data_AF-A0A060SFC4-F1
#
_entry.id   AF-A0A060SFC4-F1
#
_cell.length_a   1.000
_cell.length_b   1.000
_cell.length_c   1.000
_cell.angle_alpha   90.00
_cell.angle_beta   90.00
_cell.angle_gamma   90.00
#
_symmetry.space_group_name_H-M   'P 1'
#
loop_
_entity.id
_entity.type
_entity.pdbx_description
1 polymer ?
#
loop_
_entity_poly.entity_id
_entity_poly.type
_entity_poly.pdbx_seq_one_letter_code
_entity_poly.pdbx_strand_id
1 'polypeptide(L)'
;MPNVPLELTDYIIDFLHEDARTLASCAVVSRAWIPAARFHLFRSIVLRDDAFSSSFRRLLTLSPDLGYYVRDLTVARSVTVSEVFLPSKPAGPCINNALPQVLQQLPHLRSLTLAHVDLKNIANLSSLHHPALSSLSLSYCQFADFADLTLTAHLLSHLFFAAIGLPVTMSLAGCAALESLRLQFPIHYSTTLPWVTALLATIDAEPGAAFPSAARPASAAVRTLAFDIRLLGSVDALDWAGLNHVLATSPSYRALDALCVGVNLWPGVHKTVAAVERIVRERLALLEQKGVLRFCKS
;
A
#
# COMPACT_ATOMS: atom_id res chain seq x y z
N MET A 1 22.20 -23.06 -31.35
CA MET A 1 20.86 -22.58 -31.75
C MET A 1 21.04 -21.47 -32.78
N PRO A 2 20.17 -21.34 -33.79
CA PRO A 2 20.23 -20.24 -34.74
C PRO A 2 20.21 -18.91 -33.98
N ASN A 3 20.97 -17.92 -34.47
CA ASN A 3 21.10 -16.59 -33.87
C ASN A 3 19.79 -15.81 -34.06
N VAL A 4 18.79 -16.14 -33.24
CA VAL A 4 17.61 -15.30 -33.07
C VAL A 4 18.09 -14.01 -32.37
N PRO A 5 17.77 -12.83 -32.93
CA PRO A 5 18.06 -11.55 -32.27
C PRO A 5 17.56 -11.55 -30.82
N LEU A 6 18.30 -10.89 -29.93
CA LEU A 6 17.96 -10.81 -28.51
C LEU A 6 16.61 -10.13 -28.31
N GLU A 7 16.29 -9.14 -29.14
CA GLU A 7 15.02 -8.41 -29.12
C GLU A 7 13.82 -9.31 -29.42
N LEU A 8 13.97 -10.25 -30.36
CA LEU A 8 12.91 -11.23 -30.67
C LEU A 8 12.78 -12.27 -29.56
N THR A 9 13.90 -12.64 -28.93
CA THR A 9 13.89 -13.54 -27.78
C THR A 9 13.15 -12.91 -26.60
N ASP A 10 13.49 -11.68 -26.25
CA ASP A 10 12.85 -10.94 -25.17
C ASP A 10 11.35 -10.78 -25.44
N TYR A 11 10.99 -10.44 -26.68
CA TYR A 11 9.59 -10.33 -27.10
C TYR A 11 8.81 -11.65 -26.95
N ILE A 12 9.43 -12.80 -27.27
CA ILE A 12 8.79 -14.12 -27.07
C ILE A 12 8.60 -14.40 -25.58
N ILE A 13 9.62 -14.14 -24.76
CA ILE A 13 9.57 -14.38 -23.31
C ILE A 13 8.57 -13.44 -22.63
N ASP A 14 8.38 -12.23 -23.15
CA ASP A 14 7.38 -11.28 -22.66
C ASP A 14 5.95 -11.81 -22.77
N PHE A 15 5.63 -12.67 -23.74
CA PHE A 15 4.31 -13.32 -23.80
C PHE A 15 4.09 -14.38 -22.71
N LEU A 16 5.16 -14.84 -22.06
CA LEU A 16 5.13 -15.89 -21.03
C LEU A 16 5.09 -15.33 -19.61
N HIS A 17 4.92 -14.00 -19.43
CA HIS A 17 5.02 -13.31 -18.15
C HIS A 17 4.10 -13.86 -17.03
N GLU A 18 2.97 -14.49 -17.36
CA GLU A 18 2.06 -15.10 -16.38
C GLU A 18 2.36 -16.58 -16.07
N ASP A 19 3.18 -17.26 -16.88
CA ASP A 19 3.48 -18.68 -16.72
C ASP A 19 4.90 -18.90 -16.16
N ALA A 20 4.99 -18.85 -14.84
CA ALA A 20 6.25 -19.06 -14.11
C ALA A 20 6.89 -20.44 -14.39
N ARG A 21 6.10 -21.49 -14.71
CA ARG A 21 6.66 -22.81 -15.01
C ARG A 21 7.35 -22.80 -16.36
N THR A 22 6.68 -22.26 -17.37
CA THR A 22 7.25 -22.15 -18.71
C THR A 22 8.46 -21.20 -18.71
N LEU A 23 8.41 -20.09 -17.97
CA LEU A 23 9.57 -19.20 -17.79
C LEU A 23 10.76 -19.90 -17.14
N ALA A 24 10.53 -20.73 -16.12
CA ALA A 24 11.59 -21.52 -15.49
C ALA A 24 12.21 -22.55 -16.46
N SER A 25 11.40 -23.18 -17.32
CA SER A 25 11.90 -24.02 -18.40
C SER A 25 12.69 -23.21 -19.44
N CYS A 26 12.21 -22.04 -19.84
CA CYS A 26 12.91 -21.14 -20.76
C CYS A 26 14.29 -20.72 -20.24
N ALA A 27 14.42 -20.47 -18.93
CA ALA A 27 15.68 -20.08 -18.30
C ALA A 27 16.77 -21.17 -18.40
N VAL A 28 16.40 -22.45 -18.57
CA VAL A 28 17.38 -23.55 -18.72
C VAL A 28 17.64 -23.95 -20.17
N VAL A 29 16.81 -23.50 -21.13
CA VAL A 29 16.95 -23.81 -22.56
C VAL A 29 18.15 -23.11 -23.19
N SER A 30 18.36 -21.83 -22.89
CA SER A 30 19.44 -21.03 -23.48
C SER A 30 19.91 -19.92 -22.54
N ARG A 31 21.22 -19.63 -22.54
CA ARG A 31 21.79 -18.53 -21.75
C ARG A 31 21.23 -17.16 -22.15
N ALA A 32 20.85 -16.99 -23.42
CA ALA A 32 20.26 -15.75 -23.92
C ALA A 32 18.88 -15.48 -23.32
N TRP A 33 18.16 -16.52 -22.88
CA TRP A 33 16.79 -16.41 -22.37
C TRP A 33 16.77 -16.14 -20.86
N ILE A 34 17.91 -16.33 -20.18
CA ILE A 34 18.04 -16.19 -18.73
C ILE A 34 17.66 -14.78 -18.24
N PRO A 35 18.16 -13.67 -18.82
CA PRO A 35 17.87 -12.34 -18.29
C PRO A 35 16.37 -12.01 -18.36
N ALA A 36 15.73 -12.25 -19.50
CA ALA A 36 14.29 -12.03 -19.69
C ALA A 36 13.44 -12.94 -18.80
N ALA A 37 13.79 -14.24 -18.71
CA ALA A 37 13.06 -15.17 -17.86
C ALA A 37 13.20 -14.80 -16.37
N ARG A 38 14.40 -14.46 -15.91
CA ARG A 38 14.64 -14.01 -14.52
C ARG A 38 13.93 -12.70 -14.22
N PHE A 39 13.87 -11.77 -15.18
CA PHE A 39 13.12 -10.54 -15.03
C PHE A 39 11.66 -10.84 -14.67
N HIS A 40 10.96 -11.65 -15.46
CA HIS A 40 9.55 -11.97 -15.17
C HIS A 40 9.37 -12.84 -13.92
N LEU A 41 10.26 -13.80 -13.67
CA LEU A 41 10.19 -14.69 -12.49
C LEU A 41 10.40 -13.97 -11.16
N PHE A 42 11.30 -12.98 -11.12
CA PHE A 42 11.69 -12.30 -9.88
C PHE A 42 11.13 -10.89 -9.75
N ARG A 43 10.44 -10.37 -10.77
CA ARG A 43 9.84 -9.02 -10.73
C ARG A 43 8.88 -8.82 -9.56
N SER A 44 8.02 -9.79 -9.30
CA SER A 44 7.00 -9.73 -8.25
C SER A 44 7.14 -10.91 -7.29
N ILE A 45 7.48 -10.63 -6.03
CA ILE A 45 7.71 -11.63 -4.99
C ILE A 45 6.61 -11.55 -3.94
N VAL A 46 6.05 -12.72 -3.60
CA VAL A 46 5.03 -12.84 -2.55
C VAL A 46 5.57 -13.72 -1.41
N LEU A 47 5.83 -13.10 -0.26
CA LEU A 47 6.26 -13.75 0.97
C LEU A 47 5.03 -14.08 1.81
N ARG A 48 4.61 -15.36 1.81
CA ARG A 48 3.37 -15.84 2.46
C ARG A 48 3.58 -16.43 3.86
N ASP A 49 4.78 -16.93 4.11
CA ASP A 49 5.16 -17.59 5.36
C ASP A 49 6.65 -17.34 5.67
N ASP A 50 7.03 -17.62 6.91
CA ASP A 50 8.40 -17.41 7.38
C ASP A 50 9.42 -18.35 6.71
N ALA A 51 8.99 -19.53 6.25
CA ALA A 51 9.85 -20.50 5.58
C ALA A 51 10.28 -20.02 4.19
N PHE A 52 9.33 -19.51 3.40
CA PHE A 52 9.56 -18.92 2.10
C PHE A 52 10.36 -17.63 2.23
N SER A 53 10.07 -16.81 3.23
CA SER A 53 10.82 -15.59 3.55
C SER A 53 12.29 -15.90 3.86
N SER A 54 12.53 -16.93 4.68
CA SER A 54 13.88 -17.40 5.00
C SER A 54 14.60 -17.97 3.78
N SER A 55 13.89 -18.72 2.94
CA SER A 55 14.42 -19.29 1.69
C SER A 55 14.79 -18.21 0.68
N PHE A 56 13.93 -17.19 0.54
CA PHE A 56 14.17 -16.04 -0.33
C PHE A 56 15.36 -15.21 0.16
N ARG A 57 15.45 -14.95 1.47
CA ARG A 57 16.63 -14.28 2.05
C ARG A 57 17.93 -15.06 1.80
N ARG A 58 17.88 -16.38 1.96
CA ARG A 58 19.03 -17.25 1.63
C ARG A 58 19.38 -17.17 0.15
N LEU A 59 18.37 -17.14 -0.73
CA LEU A 59 18.56 -16.98 -2.17
C LEU A 59 19.23 -15.64 -2.50
N LEU A 60 18.77 -14.53 -1.92
CA LEU A 60 19.40 -13.21 -2.11
C LEU A 60 20.83 -13.15 -1.55
N THR A 61 21.12 -13.90 -0.49
CA THR A 61 22.47 -14.02 0.07
C THR A 61 23.41 -14.78 -0.88
N LEU A 62 22.90 -15.82 -1.54
CA LEU A 62 23.67 -16.63 -2.50
C LEU A 62 23.76 -15.97 -3.89
N SER A 63 22.79 -15.14 -4.25
CA SER A 63 22.67 -14.53 -5.57
C SER A 63 22.06 -13.13 -5.45
N PRO A 64 22.85 -12.12 -5.04
CA PRO A 64 22.37 -10.75 -4.85
C PRO A 64 21.87 -10.11 -6.15
N ASP A 65 22.33 -10.59 -7.31
CA ASP A 65 21.88 -10.16 -8.63
C ASP A 65 20.37 -10.31 -8.82
N LEU A 66 19.75 -11.27 -8.13
CA LEU A 66 18.31 -11.48 -8.19
C LEU A 66 17.52 -10.32 -7.57
N GLY A 67 18.11 -9.62 -6.60
CA GLY A 67 17.51 -8.47 -5.94
C GLY A 67 17.26 -7.28 -6.89
N TYR A 68 18.06 -7.13 -7.94
CA TYR A 68 17.88 -6.07 -8.94
C TYR A 68 16.64 -6.26 -9.83
N TYR A 69 16.15 -7.50 -9.96
CA TYR A 69 14.95 -7.78 -10.76
C TYR A 69 13.67 -7.49 -9.98
N VAL A 70 13.71 -7.49 -8.65
CA VAL A 70 12.52 -7.33 -7.79
C VAL A 70 12.05 -5.87 -7.81
N ARG A 71 10.79 -5.68 -8.20
CA ARG A 71 10.12 -4.37 -8.24
C ARG A 71 8.90 -4.31 -7.32
N ASP A 72 8.25 -5.45 -7.14
CA ASP A 72 7.01 -5.56 -6.38
C ASP A 72 7.20 -6.62 -5.27
N LEU A 73 7.05 -6.21 -4.01
CA LEU A 73 7.17 -7.09 -2.86
C LEU A 73 5.85 -7.10 -2.08
N THR A 74 5.25 -8.29 -1.94
CA THR A 74 4.09 -8.50 -1.09
C THR A 74 4.46 -9.38 0.08
N VAL A 75 4.22 -8.90 1.29
CA VAL A 75 4.37 -9.66 2.53
C VAL A 75 3.00 -9.83 3.14
N ALA A 76 2.50 -11.07 3.13
CA ALA A 76 1.19 -11.40 3.67
C ALA A 76 1.35 -12.50 4.72
N ARG A 77 0.99 -12.22 5.97
CA ARG A 77 1.00 -13.27 6.99
C ARG A 77 -0.21 -14.17 6.79
N SER A 78 0.00 -15.44 6.48
CA SER A 78 -1.04 -16.46 6.57
C SER A 78 -1.22 -16.86 8.04
N VAL A 79 -2.33 -16.48 8.66
CA VAL A 79 -2.72 -17.03 9.98
C VAL A 79 -3.32 -18.40 9.71
N THR A 80 -2.60 -19.47 10.07
CA THR A 80 -3.15 -20.82 10.00
C THR A 80 -4.08 -21.08 11.19
N VAL A 81 -5.18 -21.81 10.97
CA VAL A 81 -6.16 -22.15 12.01
C VAL A 81 -5.50 -22.83 13.22
N SER A 82 -4.39 -23.54 13.00
CA SER A 82 -3.61 -24.19 14.05
C SER A 82 -3.00 -23.22 15.07
N GLU A 83 -2.66 -21.98 14.70
CA GLU A 83 -2.14 -20.95 15.62
C GLU A 83 -3.23 -20.43 16.60
N VAL A 84 -4.51 -20.64 16.29
CA VAL A 84 -5.64 -20.19 17.12
C VAL A 84 -5.94 -21.17 18.25
N PHE A 85 -5.72 -22.47 18.02
CA PHE A 85 -6.09 -23.53 18.97
C PHE A 85 -4.92 -24.09 19.78
N LEU A 86 -3.68 -23.81 19.40
CA LEU A 86 -2.49 -24.18 20.16
C LEU A 86 -1.57 -22.96 20.26
N PRO A 87 -1.22 -22.47 21.47
CA PRO A 87 -0.16 -21.49 21.62
C PRO A 87 1.17 -22.17 21.29
N SER A 88 1.50 -22.22 20.00
CA SER A 88 2.78 -22.73 19.56
C SER A 88 3.87 -21.72 19.92
N LYS A 89 4.91 -22.26 20.57
CA LYS A 89 6.25 -21.71 20.82
C LYS A 89 6.62 -20.55 19.87
N PRO A 90 7.19 -19.43 20.36
CA PRO A 90 7.56 -18.30 19.51
C PRO A 90 8.52 -18.79 18.41
N ALA A 91 7.98 -18.93 17.20
CA ALA A 91 8.65 -19.55 16.08
C ALA A 91 9.54 -18.52 15.40
N GLY A 92 10.82 -18.51 15.78
CA GLY A 92 11.89 -17.81 15.07
C GLY A 92 11.70 -16.29 14.92
N PRO A 93 12.66 -15.60 14.28
CA PRO A 93 12.47 -14.22 13.89
C PRO A 93 11.38 -14.18 12.81
N CYS A 94 10.17 -13.80 13.22
CA CYS A 94 9.06 -13.50 12.30
C CYS A 94 9.57 -12.59 11.17
N ILE A 95 9.04 -12.74 9.95
CA ILE A 95 9.39 -11.91 8.79
C ILE A 95 9.50 -10.41 9.12
N ASN A 96 8.69 -9.91 10.05
CA ASN A 96 8.71 -8.52 10.54
C ASN A 96 10.12 -8.06 10.94
N ASN A 97 10.92 -8.92 11.57
CA ASN A 97 12.28 -8.60 12.02
C ASN A 97 13.32 -8.68 10.88
N ALA A 98 13.05 -9.49 9.85
CA ALA A 98 13.94 -9.68 8.71
C ALA A 98 13.61 -8.74 7.52
N LEU A 99 12.43 -8.13 7.52
CA LEU A 99 11.92 -7.31 6.43
C LEU A 99 12.85 -6.13 6.10
N PRO A 100 13.40 -5.37 7.07
CA PRO A 100 14.35 -4.30 6.77
C PRO A 100 15.60 -4.78 6.04
N GLN A 101 16.11 -5.96 6.41
CA GLN A 101 17.31 -6.55 5.79
C GLN A 101 17.03 -7.00 4.36
N VAL A 102 15.83 -7.54 4.11
CA VAL A 102 15.40 -7.91 2.76
C VAL A 102 15.26 -6.64 1.91
N LEU A 103 14.65 -5.57 2.42
CA LEU A 103 14.49 -4.31 1.68
C LEU A 103 15.83 -3.71 1.24
N GLN A 104 16.88 -3.80 2.07
CA GLN A 104 18.23 -3.34 1.71
C GLN A 104 18.83 -4.08 0.50
N GLN A 105 18.37 -5.31 0.21
CA GLN A 105 18.86 -6.12 -0.89
C GLN A 105 18.07 -5.90 -2.19
N LEU A 106 17.06 -5.01 -2.20
CA LEU A 106 16.14 -4.82 -3.32
C LEU A 106 16.17 -3.39 -3.88
N PRO A 107 17.29 -2.92 -4.47
CA PRO A 107 17.52 -1.51 -4.80
C PRO A 107 16.49 -0.89 -5.78
N HIS A 108 15.76 -1.71 -6.52
CA HIS A 108 14.77 -1.28 -7.51
C HIS A 108 13.32 -1.52 -7.07
N LEU A 109 13.09 -1.78 -5.77
CA LEU A 109 11.75 -1.95 -5.24
C LEU A 109 10.92 -0.66 -5.37
N ARG A 110 9.79 -0.77 -6.07
CA ARG A 110 8.85 0.32 -6.34
C ARG A 110 7.54 0.17 -5.58
N SER A 111 7.05 -1.06 -5.43
CA SER A 111 5.81 -1.35 -4.70
C SER A 111 6.05 -2.28 -3.52
N LEU A 112 5.57 -1.88 -2.34
CA LEU A 112 5.57 -2.68 -1.13
C LEU A 112 4.14 -2.83 -0.61
N THR A 113 3.69 -4.08 -0.50
CA THR A 113 2.40 -4.44 0.09
C THR A 113 2.62 -5.24 1.37
N LEU A 114 2.14 -4.75 2.51
CA LEU A 114 2.14 -5.46 3.78
C LEU A 114 0.70 -5.78 4.17
N ALA A 115 0.38 -7.06 4.36
CA ALA A 115 -0.93 -7.54 4.75
C ALA A 115 -0.87 -8.40 6.01
N HIS A 116 -1.68 -8.08 7.02
CA HIS A 116 -1.73 -8.79 8.31
C HIS A 116 -0.38 -8.86 9.04
N VAL A 117 0.46 -7.84 8.86
CA VAL A 117 1.80 -7.76 9.46
C VAL A 117 1.71 -7.04 10.80
N ASP A 118 2.27 -7.65 11.85
CA ASP A 118 2.41 -6.99 13.16
C ASP A 118 3.64 -6.07 13.18
N LEU A 119 3.41 -4.79 12.89
CA LEU A 119 4.44 -3.76 12.85
C LEU A 119 4.83 -3.27 14.24
N LYS A 120 4.17 -3.73 15.32
CA LYS A 120 4.57 -3.40 16.71
C LYS A 120 6.00 -3.83 17.02
N ASN A 121 6.46 -4.92 16.40
CA ASN A 121 7.80 -5.47 16.60
C ASN A 121 8.86 -4.85 15.69
N ILE A 122 8.46 -4.08 14.66
CA ILE A 122 9.40 -3.31 13.85
C ILE A 122 9.69 -2.03 14.64
N ALA A 123 10.72 -2.08 15.48
CA ALA A 123 11.07 -1.05 16.46
C ALA A 123 11.26 0.37 15.89
N ASN A 124 11.26 0.53 14.55
CA ASN A 124 11.30 1.81 13.85
C ASN A 124 10.88 1.63 12.38
N LEU A 125 9.81 2.28 11.94
CA LEU A 125 9.39 2.28 10.52
C LEU A 125 10.39 3.00 9.60
N SER A 126 11.29 3.81 10.15
CA SER A 126 12.47 4.31 9.43
C SER A 126 13.34 3.17 8.89
N SER A 127 13.38 1.99 9.51
CA SER A 127 14.10 0.85 8.93
C SER A 127 13.52 0.37 7.58
N LEU A 128 12.32 0.83 7.19
CA LEU A 128 11.71 0.60 5.88
C LEU A 128 12.14 1.64 4.81
N HIS A 129 13.07 2.55 5.12
CA HIS A 129 13.59 3.52 4.16
C HIS A 129 14.07 2.81 2.89
N HIS A 130 13.41 3.10 1.76
CA HIS A 130 13.81 2.61 0.47
C HIS A 130 13.78 3.74 -0.56
N PRO A 131 14.90 4.04 -1.25
CA PRO A 131 15.04 5.23 -2.09
C PRO A 131 14.23 5.17 -3.39
N ALA A 132 13.73 4.00 -3.79
CA ALA A 132 12.97 3.84 -5.04
C ALA A 132 11.48 3.51 -4.82
N LEU A 133 11.01 3.49 -3.57
CA LEU A 133 9.65 3.11 -3.26
C LEU A 133 8.68 4.23 -3.66
N SER A 134 7.80 3.93 -4.61
CA SER A 134 6.76 4.84 -5.08
C SER A 134 5.37 4.46 -4.60
N SER A 135 5.15 3.18 -4.28
CA SER A 135 3.86 2.64 -3.87
C SER A 135 3.95 1.86 -2.56
N LEU A 136 3.18 2.29 -1.56
CA LEU A 136 3.06 1.60 -0.27
C LEU A 136 1.61 1.20 0.00
N SER A 137 1.39 -0.06 0.31
CA SER A 137 0.08 -0.65 0.58
C SER A 137 0.11 -1.37 1.93
N LEU A 138 -0.70 -0.93 2.88
CA LEU A 138 -0.76 -1.46 4.24
C LEU A 138 -2.18 -1.94 4.54
N SER A 139 -2.35 -3.25 4.71
CA SER A 139 -3.66 -3.90 4.90
C SER A 139 -3.70 -4.69 6.22
N TYR A 140 -4.62 -4.34 7.10
CA TYR A 140 -4.84 -5.00 8.40
C TYR A 140 -3.56 -5.13 9.26
N CYS A 141 -2.67 -4.14 9.17
CA CYS A 141 -1.46 -4.10 9.98
C CYS A 141 -1.75 -3.59 11.39
N GLN A 142 -1.05 -4.14 12.38
CA GLN A 142 -1.09 -3.62 13.76
C GLN A 142 0.11 -2.72 14.02
N PHE A 143 -0.10 -1.60 14.68
CA PHE A 143 0.91 -0.58 14.94
C PHE A 143 1.07 -0.34 16.44
N ALA A 144 2.27 0.04 16.89
CA ALA A 144 2.54 0.48 18.25
C ALA A 144 2.46 2.01 18.38
N ASP A 145 3.13 2.76 17.48
CA ASP A 145 3.09 4.21 17.36
C ASP A 145 3.57 4.63 15.94
N PHE A 146 3.22 5.83 15.46
CA PHE A 146 3.43 6.25 14.05
C PHE A 146 4.03 7.66 13.86
N ALA A 147 4.78 8.19 14.82
CA ALA A 147 5.43 9.49 14.66
C ALA A 147 6.47 9.55 13.51
N ASP A 148 6.96 8.40 13.04
CA ASP A 148 8.21 8.31 12.27
C ASP A 148 8.07 8.10 10.75
N LEU A 149 6.85 8.02 10.20
CA LEU A 149 6.69 7.83 8.75
C LEU A 149 7.06 9.09 7.93
N THR A 150 7.21 10.22 8.62
CA THR A 150 7.49 11.56 8.08
C THR A 150 8.81 11.68 7.30
N LEU A 151 9.83 10.91 7.65
CA LEU A 151 11.15 10.94 6.99
C LEU A 151 11.24 10.03 5.74
N THR A 152 10.32 9.09 5.57
CA THR A 152 10.33 8.10 4.49
C THR A 152 9.61 8.56 3.21
N ALA A 153 8.90 9.68 3.28
CA ALA A 153 7.72 9.93 2.48
C ALA A 153 7.93 10.82 1.23
N HIS A 154 9.12 11.37 1.04
CA HIS A 154 9.37 12.34 -0.04
C HIS A 154 9.20 11.79 -1.47
N LEU A 155 9.25 10.45 -1.66
CA LEU A 155 9.18 9.81 -2.97
C LEU A 155 7.92 8.95 -3.17
N LEU A 156 7.06 8.85 -2.15
CA LEU A 156 5.85 8.04 -2.22
C LEU A 156 4.79 8.75 -3.06
N SER A 157 4.44 8.19 -4.22
CA SER A 157 3.40 8.70 -5.11
C SER A 157 2.04 8.05 -4.90
N HIS A 158 2.03 6.78 -4.50
CA HIS A 158 0.81 6.01 -4.27
C HIS A 158 0.80 5.42 -2.87
N LEU A 159 -0.28 5.64 -2.15
CA LEU A 159 -0.46 5.10 -0.82
C LEU A 159 -1.83 4.44 -0.68
N PHE A 160 -1.85 3.22 -0.15
CA PHE A 160 -3.05 2.47 0.17
C PHE A 160 -3.07 2.05 1.63
N PHE A 161 -4.14 2.38 2.36
CA PHE A 161 -4.42 1.85 3.69
C PHE A 161 -5.71 1.05 3.66
N ALA A 162 -5.67 -0.21 4.10
CA ALA A 162 -6.85 -0.97 4.46
C ALA A 162 -6.82 -1.26 5.95
N ALA A 163 -7.64 -0.56 6.75
CA ALA A 163 -7.58 -0.63 8.20
C ALA A 163 -8.97 -0.62 8.85
N ILE A 164 -9.07 -1.29 10.00
CA ILE A 164 -10.28 -1.27 10.85
C ILE A 164 -10.26 -0.04 11.77
N GLY A 165 -9.07 0.43 12.16
CA GLY A 165 -8.85 1.68 12.88
C GLY A 165 -7.37 2.05 12.85
N LEU A 166 -7.06 3.30 12.54
CA LEU A 166 -5.71 3.86 12.66
C LEU A 166 -5.66 4.77 13.89
N PRO A 167 -4.51 4.90 14.57
CA PRO A 167 -4.35 5.87 15.64
C PRO A 167 -4.45 7.29 15.08
N VAL A 168 -5.10 8.20 15.81
CA VAL A 168 -5.27 9.62 15.42
C VAL A 168 -3.94 10.36 15.38
N THR A 169 -2.90 9.82 16.04
CA THR A 169 -1.52 10.34 16.02
C THR A 169 -0.80 10.11 14.68
N MET A 170 -1.42 9.41 13.74
CA MET A 170 -0.85 9.10 12.44
C MET A 170 -0.71 10.36 11.58
N SER A 171 0.51 10.62 11.10
CA SER A 171 0.82 11.77 10.26
C SER A 171 1.38 11.36 8.90
N LEU A 172 0.91 12.04 7.85
CA LEU A 172 1.46 11.98 6.49
C LEU A 172 2.28 13.25 6.14
N ALA A 173 2.67 14.03 7.15
CA ALA A 173 3.50 15.22 6.97
C ALA A 173 4.82 14.86 6.26
N GLY A 174 5.15 15.57 5.18
CA GLY A 174 6.38 15.34 4.40
C GLY A 174 6.23 14.49 3.13
N CYS A 175 5.03 13.95 2.85
CA CYS A 175 4.69 13.24 1.61
C CYS A 175 4.59 14.16 0.37
N ALA A 176 5.65 14.88 0.00
CA ALA A 176 5.61 15.90 -1.06
C ALA A 176 5.25 15.36 -2.45
N ALA A 177 5.49 14.08 -2.72
CA ALA A 177 5.24 13.43 -4.01
C ALA A 177 3.89 12.68 -4.09
N LEU A 178 3.04 12.72 -3.05
CA LEU A 178 1.83 11.92 -3.00
C LEU A 178 0.80 12.38 -4.05
N GLU A 179 0.60 11.55 -5.07
CA GLU A 179 -0.36 11.79 -6.15
C GLU A 179 -1.69 11.05 -5.91
N SER A 180 -1.64 9.88 -5.30
CA SER A 180 -2.81 9.02 -5.07
C SER A 180 -2.86 8.47 -3.66
N LEU A 181 -3.98 8.68 -2.97
CA LEU A 181 -4.27 8.10 -1.66
C LEU A 181 -5.54 7.25 -1.74
N ARG A 182 -5.47 6.00 -1.26
CA ARG A 182 -6.63 5.12 -1.18
C ARG A 182 -6.80 4.61 0.25
N LEU A 183 -7.99 4.78 0.81
CA LEU A 183 -8.36 4.32 2.16
C LEU A 183 -9.50 3.32 2.06
N GLN A 184 -9.30 2.12 2.58
CA GLN A 184 -10.32 1.10 2.75
C GLN A 184 -10.62 0.93 4.24
N PHE A 185 -11.89 1.10 4.63
CA PHE A 185 -12.29 1.00 6.03
C PHE A 185 -13.75 0.53 6.20
N PRO A 186 -14.04 -0.24 7.26
CA PRO A 186 -15.39 -0.64 7.60
C PRO A 186 -16.15 0.45 8.37
N ILE A 187 -17.42 0.68 8.03
CA ILE A 187 -18.32 1.53 8.80
C ILE A 187 -19.33 0.64 9.55
N HIS A 188 -19.22 0.58 10.87
CA HIS A 188 -20.15 -0.12 11.76
C HIS A 188 -21.04 0.87 12.52
N TYR A 189 -22.19 0.41 13.05
CA TYR A 189 -23.14 1.25 13.80
C TYR A 189 -22.56 1.91 15.06
N SER A 190 -21.48 1.34 15.61
CA SER A 190 -20.92 1.71 16.92
C SER A 190 -19.51 2.30 16.85
N THR A 191 -18.99 2.55 15.64
CA THR A 191 -17.60 3.00 15.45
C THR A 191 -17.55 4.38 14.85
N THR A 192 -16.97 5.33 15.56
CA THR A 192 -16.50 6.59 14.99
C THR A 192 -15.12 6.37 14.36
N LEU A 193 -14.86 6.95 13.20
CA LEU A 193 -13.58 6.84 12.48
C LEU A 193 -12.85 8.19 12.43
N PRO A 194 -12.53 8.82 13.59
CA PRO A 194 -11.90 10.14 13.63
C PRO A 194 -10.51 10.16 13.00
N TRP A 195 -9.88 8.98 12.88
CA TRP A 195 -8.59 8.84 12.22
C TRP A 195 -8.63 9.21 10.74
N VAL A 196 -9.77 9.05 10.05
CA VAL A 196 -9.88 9.37 8.62
C VAL A 196 -9.70 10.88 8.41
N THR A 197 -10.42 11.70 9.17
CA THR A 197 -10.33 13.16 9.08
C THR A 197 -9.00 13.68 9.60
N ALA A 198 -8.49 13.11 10.70
CA ALA A 198 -7.18 13.47 11.24
C ALA A 198 -6.04 13.13 10.28
N LEU A 199 -6.06 11.95 9.65
CA LEU A 199 -5.04 11.55 8.68
C LEU A 199 -5.03 12.47 7.45
N LEU A 200 -6.21 12.85 6.95
CA LEU A 200 -6.32 13.76 5.82
C LEU A 200 -5.84 15.18 6.17
N ALA A 201 -6.03 15.62 7.40
CA ALA A 201 -5.57 16.93 7.88
C ALA A 201 -4.05 16.99 8.08
N THR A 202 -3.38 15.86 8.34
CA THR A 202 -1.93 15.83 8.60
C THR A 202 -1.08 15.89 7.34
N ILE A 203 -1.65 15.77 6.13
CA ILE A 203 -0.90 15.89 4.86
C ILE A 203 -0.27 17.29 4.71
N ASP A 204 -0.98 18.33 5.17
CA ASP A 204 -0.51 19.71 5.11
C ASP A 204 0.24 20.15 6.38
N ALA A 205 0.37 19.28 7.39
CA ALA A 205 1.01 19.64 8.63
C ALA A 205 2.52 19.86 8.42
N GLU A 206 3.05 20.96 8.98
CA GLU A 206 4.48 21.23 8.99
C GLU A 206 5.22 20.05 9.66
N PRO A 207 6.35 19.57 9.10
CA PRO A 207 7.19 18.62 9.80
C PRO A 207 7.70 19.28 11.08
N GLY A 208 7.27 18.78 12.24
CA GLY A 208 7.50 19.41 13.53
C GLY A 208 8.99 19.73 13.78
N ALA A 209 9.29 21.03 13.93
CA ALA A 209 10.38 21.67 14.70
C ALA A 209 11.80 21.07 14.75
N ALA A 210 12.18 20.09 13.93
CA ALA A 210 13.49 19.44 14.01
C ALA A 210 14.50 19.86 12.91
N PHE A 211 14.09 20.62 11.89
CA PHE A 211 14.99 21.06 10.82
C PHE A 211 14.94 22.59 10.63
N PRO A 212 16.04 23.31 10.89
CA PRO A 212 16.12 24.73 10.58
C PRO A 212 16.32 24.91 9.08
N SER A 213 15.40 25.66 8.45
CA SER A 213 15.65 26.48 7.27
C SER A 213 16.50 25.87 6.13
N ALA A 214 15.87 25.10 5.24
CA ALA A 214 16.23 25.09 3.82
C ALA A 214 15.07 24.54 2.98
N ALA A 215 14.54 25.37 2.07
CA ALA A 215 13.55 25.07 1.05
C ALA A 215 12.20 24.49 1.55
N ARG A 216 11.16 25.34 1.49
CA ARG A 216 9.75 24.95 1.62
C ARG A 216 9.48 23.71 0.75
N PRO A 217 9.24 22.51 1.33
CA PRO A 217 8.85 21.37 0.52
C PRO A 217 7.52 21.73 -0.15
N ALA A 218 7.42 21.50 -1.46
CA ALA A 218 6.17 21.68 -2.19
C ALA A 218 5.07 20.92 -1.44
N SER A 219 3.93 21.57 -1.16
CA SER A 219 2.81 20.85 -0.55
C SER A 219 2.43 19.70 -1.49
N ALA A 220 2.12 18.55 -0.91
CA ALA A 220 1.66 17.40 -1.68
C ALA A 220 0.48 17.83 -2.58
N ALA A 221 0.50 17.47 -3.87
CA ALA A 221 -0.61 17.75 -4.77
C ALA A 221 -1.36 16.44 -5.01
N VAL A 222 -2.27 16.10 -4.09
CA VAL A 222 -3.06 14.87 -4.20
C VAL A 222 -4.03 15.01 -5.36
N ARG A 223 -3.80 14.26 -6.44
CA ARG A 223 -4.65 14.25 -7.64
C ARG A 223 -5.81 13.27 -7.52
N THR A 224 -5.56 12.12 -6.92
CA THR A 224 -6.57 11.04 -6.80
C THR A 224 -6.74 10.64 -5.35
N LEU A 225 -7.99 10.69 -4.87
CA LEU A 225 -8.36 10.18 -3.56
C LEU A 225 -9.39 9.06 -3.75
N ALA A 226 -9.25 7.93 -3.07
CA ALA A 226 -10.17 6.81 -3.19
C ALA A 226 -10.60 6.28 -1.83
N PHE A 227 -11.90 6.13 -1.60
CA PHE A 227 -12.48 5.56 -0.39
C PHE A 227 -13.23 4.28 -0.71
N ASP A 228 -12.70 3.15 -0.23
CA ASP A 228 -13.32 1.84 -0.34
C ASP A 228 -14.04 1.50 0.98
N ILE A 229 -15.32 1.83 1.05
CA ILE A 229 -16.13 1.75 2.26
C ILE A 229 -16.81 0.38 2.32
N ARG A 230 -16.53 -0.40 3.36
CA ARG A 230 -17.33 -1.60 3.69
C ARG A 230 -18.42 -1.22 4.69
N LEU A 231 -19.65 -1.09 4.22
CA LEU A 231 -20.77 -0.68 5.06
C LEU A 231 -21.38 -1.89 5.78
N LEU A 232 -21.17 -1.96 7.09
CA LEU A 232 -21.78 -2.93 8.00
C LEU A 232 -22.94 -2.31 8.79
N GLY A 233 -22.95 -0.98 8.94
CA GLY A 233 -23.97 -0.24 9.67
C GLY A 233 -24.57 0.94 8.92
N SER A 234 -24.69 2.09 9.60
CA SER A 234 -25.22 3.32 8.97
C SER A 234 -24.09 4.16 8.39
N VAL A 235 -24.32 4.69 7.18
CA VAL A 235 -23.42 5.61 6.46
C VAL A 235 -23.20 6.90 7.26
N ASP A 236 -24.16 7.28 8.10
CA ASP A 236 -24.11 8.50 8.93
C ASP A 236 -23.08 8.42 10.08
N ALA A 237 -22.50 7.24 10.34
CA ALA A 237 -21.48 7.08 11.39
C ALA A 237 -20.11 7.69 11.04
N LEU A 238 -19.89 8.05 9.77
CA LEU A 238 -18.70 8.78 9.34
C LEU A 238 -18.88 10.29 9.57
N ASP A 239 -17.83 10.96 10.03
CA ASP A 239 -17.82 12.42 10.17
C ASP A 239 -17.67 13.11 8.80
N TRP A 240 -18.78 13.18 8.06
CA TRP A 240 -18.85 13.84 6.76
C TRP A 240 -18.59 15.35 6.83
N ALA A 241 -18.94 15.99 7.95
CA ALA A 241 -18.75 17.43 8.13
C ALA A 241 -17.27 17.78 8.30
N GLY A 242 -16.56 17.04 9.16
CA GLY A 242 -15.12 17.17 9.32
C GLY A 242 -14.37 16.84 8.02
N LEU A 243 -14.79 15.80 7.30
CA LEU A 243 -14.18 15.42 6.02
C LEU A 243 -14.35 16.51 4.96
N ASN A 244 -15.55 17.10 4.83
CA ASN A 244 -15.77 18.24 3.95
C ASN A 244 -14.92 19.45 4.34
N HIS A 245 -14.82 19.74 5.64
CA HIS A 245 -14.00 20.85 6.12
C HIS A 245 -12.52 20.66 5.77
N VAL A 246 -11.97 19.46 6.00
CA VAL A 246 -10.57 19.14 5.66
C VAL A 246 -10.36 19.25 4.15
N LEU A 247 -11.18 18.59 3.32
CA LEU A 247 -11.03 18.63 1.86
C LEU A 247 -11.20 20.03 1.26
N ALA A 248 -11.98 20.91 1.89
CA ALA A 248 -12.16 22.29 1.44
C ALA A 248 -11.04 23.24 1.91
N THR A 249 -10.49 23.00 3.10
CA THR A 249 -9.54 23.92 3.75
C THR A 249 -8.09 23.63 3.36
N SER A 250 -7.77 22.35 3.16
CA SER A 250 -6.41 21.88 2.87
C SER A 250 -5.93 22.24 1.46
N PRO A 251 -4.78 22.93 1.30
CA PRO A 251 -4.23 23.27 0.00
C PRO A 251 -3.81 22.03 -0.81
N SER A 252 -3.46 20.92 -0.15
CA SER A 252 -3.04 19.68 -0.83
C SER A 252 -4.11 19.03 -1.71
N TYR A 253 -5.41 19.31 -1.47
CA TYR A 253 -6.52 18.78 -2.26
C TYR A 253 -7.07 19.77 -3.29
N ARG A 254 -6.43 20.94 -3.48
CA ARG A 254 -6.88 21.92 -4.49
C ARG A 254 -6.71 21.41 -5.92
N ALA A 255 -5.73 20.53 -6.15
CA ALA A 255 -5.44 19.89 -7.43
C ALA A 255 -6.09 18.49 -7.56
N LEU A 256 -7.13 18.21 -6.77
CA LEU A 256 -7.82 16.92 -6.78
C LEU A 256 -8.62 16.77 -8.09
N ASP A 257 -8.19 15.86 -8.96
CA ASP A 257 -8.82 15.52 -10.23
C ASP A 257 -9.98 14.52 -10.04
N ALA A 258 -9.85 13.61 -9.07
CA ALA A 258 -10.86 12.58 -8.81
C ALA A 258 -10.93 12.17 -7.33
N LEU A 259 -12.16 12.09 -6.81
CA LEU A 259 -12.52 11.38 -5.57
C LEU A 259 -13.35 10.15 -5.93
N CYS A 260 -12.75 8.97 -5.87
CA CYS A 260 -13.42 7.71 -6.13
C CYS A 260 -14.02 7.14 -4.84
N VAL A 261 -15.32 6.89 -4.78
CA VAL A 261 -15.94 6.21 -3.62
C VAL A 261 -16.49 4.86 -4.08
N GLY A 262 -15.93 3.78 -3.54
CA GLY A 262 -16.44 2.42 -3.67
C GLY A 262 -17.20 2.02 -2.42
N VAL A 263 -18.42 1.50 -2.56
CA VAL A 263 -19.24 1.04 -1.43
C VAL A 263 -19.54 -0.43 -1.58
N ASN A 264 -19.15 -1.21 -0.57
CA ASN A 264 -19.47 -2.64 -0.47
C ASN A 264 -20.45 -2.85 0.69
N LEU A 265 -21.66 -3.32 0.37
CA LEU A 265 -22.74 -3.52 1.34
C LEU A 265 -22.67 -4.92 1.96
N TRP A 266 -22.70 -4.98 3.28
CA TRP A 266 -22.89 -6.25 3.97
C TRP A 266 -24.34 -6.74 3.82
N PRO A 267 -24.61 -8.06 3.65
CA PRO A 267 -25.95 -8.59 3.39
C PRO A 267 -27.01 -8.22 4.43
N GLY A 268 -26.59 -7.92 5.67
CA GLY A 268 -27.48 -7.47 6.75
C GLY A 268 -27.92 -6.00 6.68
N VAL A 269 -27.45 -5.22 5.71
CA VAL A 269 -27.83 -3.81 5.55
C VAL A 269 -29.06 -3.70 4.65
N HIS A 270 -30.19 -3.26 5.21
CA HIS A 270 -31.45 -3.02 4.48
C HIS A 270 -31.43 -1.72 3.65
N LYS A 271 -30.37 -1.47 2.88
CA LYS A 271 -30.26 -0.36 1.93
C LYS A 271 -29.67 -0.86 0.62
N THR A 272 -30.04 -0.27 -0.52
CA THR A 272 -29.42 -0.55 -1.81
C THR A 272 -28.15 0.28 -1.99
N VAL A 273 -27.20 -0.19 -2.82
CA VAL A 273 -25.95 0.54 -3.12
C VAL A 273 -26.28 1.95 -3.63
N ALA A 274 -27.24 2.05 -4.56
CA ALA A 274 -27.70 3.33 -5.10
C ALA A 274 -28.25 4.30 -4.04
N ALA A 275 -28.95 3.79 -3.01
CA ALA A 275 -29.43 4.64 -1.92
C ALA A 275 -28.28 5.17 -1.06
N VAL A 276 -27.25 4.36 -0.81
CA VAL A 276 -26.05 4.78 -0.10
C VAL A 276 -25.23 5.78 -0.91
N GLU A 277 -25.04 5.53 -2.21
CA GLU A 277 -24.36 6.47 -3.11
C GLU A 277 -25.06 7.82 -3.13
N ARG A 278 -26.41 7.85 -3.15
CA ARG A 278 -27.17 9.10 -3.07
C ARG A 278 -26.92 9.86 -1.78
N ILE A 279 -26.87 9.16 -0.64
CA ILE A 279 -26.53 9.80 0.65
C ILE A 279 -25.11 10.36 0.61
N VAL A 280 -24.14 9.61 0.07
CA VAL A 280 -22.75 10.09 -0.05
C VAL A 280 -22.67 11.33 -0.96
N ARG A 281 -23.42 11.35 -2.07
CA ARG A 281 -23.54 12.53 -2.95
C ARG A 281 -24.09 13.75 -2.21
N GLU A 282 -25.22 13.59 -1.53
CA GLU A 282 -25.84 14.66 -0.73
C GLU A 282 -24.88 15.19 0.35
N ARG A 283 -24.10 14.31 0.99
CA ARG A 283 -23.11 14.70 2.01
C ARG A 283 -21.85 15.33 1.42
N LEU A 284 -21.44 14.94 0.21
CA LEU A 284 -20.28 15.46 -0.52
C LEU A 284 -20.68 16.41 -1.66
N ALA A 285 -21.78 17.15 -1.50
CA ALA A 285 -22.35 18.00 -2.55
C ALA A 285 -21.35 19.02 -3.12
N LEU A 286 -20.41 19.51 -2.29
CA LEU A 286 -19.35 20.44 -2.72
C LEU A 286 -18.38 19.81 -3.73
N LEU A 287 -18.10 18.51 -3.62
CA LEU A 287 -17.21 17.77 -4.52
C LEU A 287 -17.94 17.25 -5.75
N GLU A 288 -19.24 16.98 -5.62
CA GLU A 288 -20.13 16.69 -6.74
C GLU A 288 -20.31 17.94 -7.63
N GLN A 289 -20.53 19.12 -7.05
CA GLN A 289 -20.60 20.39 -7.81
C GLN A 289 -19.31 20.70 -8.57
N LYS A 290 -18.15 20.28 -8.06
CA LYS A 290 -16.86 20.40 -8.75
C LYS A 290 -16.63 19.33 -9.82
N GLY A 291 -17.51 18.32 -9.94
CA GLY A 291 -17.37 17.22 -10.89
C GLY A 291 -16.27 16.21 -10.55
N VAL A 292 -15.75 16.25 -9.32
CA VAL A 292 -14.58 15.47 -8.89
C VAL A 292 -15.02 14.11 -8.30
N LEU A 293 -16.24 14.01 -7.79
CA LEU A 293 -16.79 12.79 -7.20
C LEU A 293 -17.13 11.73 -8.26
N ARG A 294 -16.53 10.55 -8.17
CA ARG A 294 -16.80 9.37 -9.01
C ARG A 294 -17.14 8.18 -8.12
N PHE A 295 -18.13 7.40 -8.52
CA PHE A 295 -18.44 6.13 -7.86
C PHE A 295 -17.77 4.99 -8.61
N CYS A 296 -16.92 4.23 -7.92
CA CYS A 296 -16.28 3.05 -8.49
C CYS A 296 -16.98 1.80 -7.99
N LYS A 297 -17.12 0.78 -8.84
CA LYS A 297 -17.57 -0.54 -8.39
C LYS A 297 -16.46 -1.16 -7.53
N SER A 298 -16.81 -1.53 -6.30
CA SER A 298 -15.99 -2.36 -5.40
C SER A 298 -15.86 -3.78 -5.94
#